data_AF-A0A436RZ67-F1
#
_entry.id   AF-A0A436RZ67-F1
#
_cell.length_a   1.000
_cell.length_b   1.000
_cell.length_c   1.000
_cell.angle_alpha   90.00
_cell.angle_beta   90.00
_cell.angle_gamma   90.00
#
_symmetry.space_group_name_H-M   'P 1'
#
loop_
_entity.id
_entity.type
_entity.pdbx_description
1 polymer ?
#
loop_
_entity_poly.entity_id
_entity_poly.type
_entity_poly.pdbx_seq_one_letter_code
_entity_poly.pdbx_strand_id
1 'polypeptide(L)'
;MLDKPASALRIRERLLESERLMEETGCYDGITELKLRNQDPLKFETLHTKLRAYCVSAREMARRISASPGVREVGEMVVAIYTSEGDAIALSNGIMVHVHTMSRFIKWMI
;
A
#
# COMPACT_ATOMS: atom_id res chain seq x y z
N MET A 1 8.94 -9.98 5.16
CA MET A 1 7.54 -9.80 4.72
C MET A 1 6.98 -11.02 3.96
N LEU A 2 7.77 -12.08 3.73
CA LEU A 2 7.33 -13.32 3.06
C LEU A 2 7.28 -14.55 4.00
N ASP A 3 7.62 -14.40 5.29
CA ASP A 3 7.69 -15.53 6.24
C ASP A 3 6.43 -15.74 7.09
N LYS A 4 5.38 -14.93 6.91
CA LYS A 4 4.05 -15.38 7.35
C LYS A 4 3.60 -16.38 6.28
N PRO A 5 3.50 -17.70 6.57
CA PRO A 5 2.84 -18.61 5.63
C PRO A 5 1.49 -17.99 5.26
N ALA A 6 0.98 -18.21 4.04
CA ALA A 6 -0.36 -17.77 3.65
C ALA A 6 -1.32 -18.17 4.77
N SER A 7 -1.64 -17.21 5.63
CA SER A 7 -2.15 -17.52 6.95
C SER A 7 -3.52 -18.14 6.71
N ALA A 8 -3.80 -19.28 7.34
CA ALA A 8 -5.14 -19.86 7.33
C ALA A 8 -6.19 -18.92 7.95
N LEU A 9 -5.74 -17.83 8.58
CA LEU A 9 -6.58 -16.77 9.12
C LEU A 9 -7.30 -16.02 8.01
N ARG A 10 -8.58 -15.77 8.25
CA ARG A 10 -9.40 -14.91 7.40
C ARG A 10 -8.82 -13.49 7.42
N ILE A 11 -9.02 -12.75 6.32
CA ILE A 11 -8.49 -11.38 6.18
C ILE A 11 -8.93 -10.49 7.36
N ARG A 12 -10.16 -10.68 7.85
CA ARG A 12 -10.69 -10.00 9.04
C ARG A 12 -9.89 -10.26 10.32
N GLU A 13 -9.47 -11.50 10.55
CA GLU A 13 -8.68 -11.87 11.72
C GLU A 13 -7.29 -11.23 11.66
N ARG A 14 -6.70 -11.15 10.46
CA ARG A 14 -5.42 -10.46 10.24
C ARG A 14 -5.51 -8.96 10.50
N LEU A 15 -6.60 -8.31 10.07
CA LEU A 15 -6.83 -6.89 10.33
C LEU A 15 -6.93 -6.62 11.83
N LEU A 16 -7.75 -7.39 12.55
CA LEU A 16 -7.92 -7.25 14.01
C LEU A 16 -6.61 -7.49 14.76
N GLU A 17 -5.81 -8.47 14.34
CA GLU A 17 -4.52 -8.74 14.95
C GLU A 17 -3.52 -7.60 14.71
N SER A 18 -3.50 -7.02 13.51
CA SER A 18 -2.66 -5.86 13.20
C SER A 18 -3.02 -4.66 14.09
N GLU A 19 -4.31 -4.41 14.31
CA GLU A 19 -4.81 -3.35 15.19
C GLU A 19 -4.40 -3.61 16.65
N ARG A 20 -4.60 -4.84 17.15
CA ARG A 20 -4.17 -5.25 18.50
C ARG A 20 -2.66 -5.05 18.69
N LEU A 21 -1.84 -5.48 17.74
CA LEU A 21 -0.39 -5.32 17.80
C LEU A 21 0.04 -3.85 17.78
N MET A 22 -0.65 -3.00 17.00
CA MET A 22 -0.41 -1.56 17.01
C MET A 22 -0.71 -0.96 18.40
N GLU A 23 -1.82 -1.34 19.03
CA GLU A 23 -2.19 -0.86 20.37
C GLU A 23 -1.18 -1.30 21.44
N GLU A 24 -0.74 -2.55 21.40
CA GLU A 24 0.17 -3.13 22.40
C GLU A 24 1.62 -2.66 22.26
N THR A 25 2.10 -2.49 21.02
CA THR A 25 3.52 -2.23 20.75
C THR A 25 3.81 -0.79 20.32
N GLY A 26 2.78 -0.02 19.93
CA GLY A 26 2.93 1.28 19.28
C GLY A 26 3.56 1.20 17.87
N CYS A 27 3.70 0.00 17.32
CA CYS A 27 4.34 -0.25 16.03
C CYS A 27 3.36 -0.94 15.06
N TYR A 28 3.36 -0.50 13.79
CA TYR A 28 2.53 -1.08 12.74
C TYR A 28 2.75 -2.59 12.58
N ASP A 29 1.67 -3.39 12.63
CA ASP A 29 1.69 -4.87 12.60
C ASP A 29 2.69 -5.49 13.61
N GLY A 30 2.96 -4.80 14.73
CA GLY A 30 3.94 -5.24 15.74
C GLY A 30 5.39 -5.23 15.25
N ILE A 31 5.70 -4.54 14.15
CA ILE A 31 7.03 -4.51 13.54
C ILE A 31 7.92 -3.53 14.32
N THR A 32 8.53 -4.02 15.39
CA THR A 32 9.50 -3.27 16.21
C THR A 32 10.89 -3.22 15.58
N GLU A 33 11.20 -4.13 14.65
CA GLU A 33 12.47 -4.20 13.95
C GLU A 33 12.29 -4.38 12.44
N LEU A 34 12.95 -3.51 11.65
CA LEU A 34 12.94 -3.57 10.19
C LEU A 34 13.94 -4.60 9.64
N LYS A 35 13.70 -5.89 9.91
CA LYS A 35 14.63 -7.00 9.59
C LYS A 35 15.17 -6.96 8.16
N LEU A 36 14.31 -6.80 7.15
CA LEU A 36 14.74 -6.76 5.75
C LEU A 36 15.66 -5.56 5.46
N ARG A 37 15.34 -4.40 6.02
CA ARG A 37 16.16 -3.19 5.87
C ARG A 37 17.50 -3.33 6.58
N ASN A 38 17.52 -3.96 7.76
CA ASN A 38 18.74 -4.19 8.54
C ASN A 38 19.67 -5.23 7.90
N GLN A 39 19.11 -6.31 7.37
CA GLN A 39 19.87 -7.41 6.75
C GLN A 39 20.35 -7.07 5.34
N ASP A 40 19.49 -6.45 4.52
CA ASP A 40 19.79 -6.12 3.13
C ASP A 40 19.13 -4.78 2.73
N PRO A 41 19.77 -3.65 3.07
CA PRO A 41 19.24 -2.32 2.77
C PRO A 41 19.04 -2.10 1.26
N LEU A 42 19.94 -2.62 0.43
CA LEU A 42 19.88 -2.45 -1.01
C LEU A 42 18.66 -3.14 -1.61
N LYS A 43 18.36 -4.37 -1.16
CA LYS A 43 17.16 -5.09 -1.57
C LYS A 43 15.88 -4.40 -1.11
N PHE A 44 15.85 -3.88 0.12
CA PHE A 44 14.72 -3.10 0.62
C PHE A 44 14.45 -1.87 -0.26
N GLU A 45 15.47 -1.06 -0.52
CA GLU A 45 15.34 0.16 -1.33
C GLU A 45 15.01 -0.14 -2.80
N THR A 46 15.61 -1.18 -3.37
CA THR A 46 15.32 -1.63 -4.74
C THR A 46 13.86 -2.05 -4.87
N LEU A 47 13.33 -2.81 -3.89
CA LEU A 47 11.94 -3.23 -3.89
C LEU A 47 10.99 -2.03 -3.78
N HIS A 48 11.23 -1.13 -2.81
CA HIS A 48 10.40 0.06 -2.62
C HIS A 48 10.40 0.96 -3.87
N THR A 49 11.58 1.18 -4.46
CA THR A 49 11.74 1.99 -5.68
C THR A 49 10.99 1.38 -6.86
N LYS A 50 11.07 0.06 -7.05
CA LYS A 50 10.32 -0.64 -8.11
C LYS A 50 8.81 -0.53 -7.92
N LEU A 51 8.30 -0.77 -6.71
CA LEU A 51 6.86 -0.65 -6.42
C LEU A 51 6.34 0.76 -6.69
N ARG A 52 7.06 1.78 -6.23
CA ARG A 52 6.72 3.17 -6.50
C ARG A 52 6.76 3.49 -8.01
N ALA A 53 7.79 3.02 -8.72
CA ALA A 53 7.90 3.22 -10.15
C ALA A 53 6.74 2.57 -10.92
N TYR A 54 6.27 1.40 -10.49
CA TYR A 54 5.10 0.75 -11.07
C TYR A 54 3.82 1.58 -10.87
N CYS A 55 3.57 2.13 -9.68
CA CYS A 55 2.42 3.00 -9.45
C CYS A 55 2.45 4.26 -10.33
N VAL A 56 3.62 4.90 -10.44
CA VAL A 56 3.81 6.09 -11.29
C VAL A 56 3.60 5.74 -12.77
N SER A 57 4.21 4.66 -13.25
CA SER A 57 4.08 4.22 -14.64
C SER A 57 2.64 3.83 -14.98
N ALA A 58 1.95 3.09 -14.09
CA ALA A 58 0.56 2.71 -14.26
C ALA A 58 -0.35 3.94 -14.40
N ARG A 59 -0.15 4.97 -13.56
CA ARG A 59 -0.87 6.24 -13.68
C ARG A 59 -0.63 6.92 -15.03
N GLU A 60 0.63 7.07 -15.43
CA GLU A 60 0.97 7.77 -16.68
C GLU A 60 0.48 7.05 -17.93
N MET A 61 0.36 5.72 -17.89
CA MET A 61 -0.26 4.95 -18.96
C MET A 61 -1.78 5.09 -18.93
N ALA A 62 -2.41 4.89 -17.76
CA ALA A 62 -3.86 4.87 -17.63
C ALA A 62 -4.52 6.23 -17.92
N ARG A 63 -3.87 7.35 -17.58
CA ARG A 63 -4.41 8.70 -17.88
C ARG A 63 -4.66 8.92 -19.37
N ARG A 64 -3.88 8.29 -20.24
CA ARG A 64 -3.95 8.46 -21.70
C ARG A 64 -5.18 7.79 -22.32
N ILE A 65 -5.82 6.89 -21.59
CA ILE A 65 -7.04 6.18 -22.02
C ILE A 65 -8.27 7.05 -21.79
N SER A 66 -8.24 7.96 -20.81
CA SER A 66 -9.40 8.75 -20.44
C SER A 66 -9.73 9.83 -21.48
N ALA A 67 -11.01 9.98 -21.78
CA ALA A 67 -11.52 11.10 -22.57
C ALA A 67 -11.68 12.40 -21.74
N SER A 68 -11.72 12.29 -20.41
CA SER A 68 -11.88 13.44 -19.52
C SER A 68 -10.59 14.25 -19.47
N PRO A 69 -10.61 15.57 -19.78
CA PRO A 69 -9.44 16.43 -19.65
C PRO A 69 -8.88 16.49 -18.22
N GLY A 70 -9.73 16.36 -17.20
CA GLY A 70 -9.29 16.33 -15.79
C GLY A 70 -8.37 15.14 -15.51
N VAL A 71 -8.68 13.96 -16.07
CA VAL A 71 -7.80 12.79 -15.94
C VAL A 71 -6.63 12.87 -16.92
N ARG A 72 -6.91 13.17 -18.20
CA ARG A 72 -5.90 13.08 -19.27
C ARG A 72 -4.83 14.17 -19.18
N GLU A 73 -5.20 15.42 -18.91
CA GLU A 73 -4.29 16.58 -18.91
C GLU A 73 -3.84 16.95 -17.49
N VAL A 74 -4.81 17.12 -16.57
CA VAL A 74 -4.52 17.54 -15.19
C VAL A 74 -3.98 16.37 -14.35
N GLY A 75 -4.42 15.15 -14.65
CA GLY A 75 -4.01 13.96 -13.91
C GLY A 75 -4.73 13.82 -12.57
N GLU A 76 -6.02 14.14 -12.52
CA GLU A 76 -6.91 13.91 -11.37
C GLU A 76 -7.19 12.42 -11.17
N MET A 77 -6.12 11.66 -10.88
CA MET A 77 -6.16 10.24 -10.59
C MET A 77 -4.98 9.85 -9.69
N VAL A 78 -5.13 8.75 -8.97
CA VAL A 78 -4.07 8.15 -8.14
C VAL A 78 -4.12 6.63 -8.28
N VAL A 79 -2.95 6.00 -8.30
CA VAL A 79 -2.77 4.55 -8.29
C VAL A 79 -1.97 4.19 -7.04
N ALA A 80 -2.43 3.20 -6.29
CA ALA A 80 -1.78 2.78 -5.05
C ALA A 80 -1.81 1.26 -4.87
N ILE A 81 -0.81 0.74 -4.17
CA ILE A 81 -0.69 -0.66 -3.75
C ILE A 81 -0.93 -0.70 -2.24
N TYR A 82 -1.78 -1.63 -1.80
CA TYR A 82 -2.14 -1.83 -0.39
C TYR A 82 -1.70 -3.20 0.10
N THR A 83 -1.52 -3.35 1.41
CA THR A 83 -1.49 -4.64 2.08
C THR A 83 -2.87 -5.30 1.97
N SER A 84 -2.94 -6.60 2.28
CA SER A 84 -4.21 -7.33 2.37
C SER A 84 -5.17 -6.75 3.41
N GLU A 85 -4.63 -6.11 4.44
CA GLU A 85 -5.34 -5.44 5.54
C GLU A 85 -5.81 -4.03 5.14
N GLY A 86 -5.43 -3.54 3.95
CA GLY A 86 -5.89 -2.26 3.42
C GLY A 86 -5.01 -1.06 3.77
N ASP A 87 -3.74 -1.26 4.14
CA ASP A 87 -2.78 -0.18 4.43
C ASP A 87 -1.88 0.12 3.23
N ALA A 88 -1.67 1.39 2.92
CA ALA A 88 -0.96 1.81 1.71
C ALA A 88 0.57 1.56 1.79
N ILE A 89 1.14 0.96 0.75
CA ILE A 89 2.58 0.63 0.66
C ILE A 89 3.31 1.53 -0.35
N ALA A 90 2.71 1.75 -1.52
CA ALA A 90 3.31 2.55 -2.59
C ALA A 90 2.22 3.28 -3.37
N LEU A 91 2.49 4.52 -3.78
CA LEU A 91 1.51 5.39 -4.43
C LEU A 91 2.12 6.19 -5.58
N SER A 92 1.30 6.51 -6.57
CA SER A 92 1.57 7.55 -7.55
C SER A 92 1.29 8.94 -6.96
N ASN A 93 1.69 9.99 -7.68
CA ASN A 93 1.19 11.35 -7.42
C ASN A 93 -0.26 11.52 -7.89
N GLY A 94 -0.79 12.74 -7.75
CA GLY A 94 -2.15 13.12 -8.13
C GLY A 94 -3.03 13.43 -6.92
N ILE A 95 -4.27 12.93 -6.93
CA ILE A 95 -5.27 13.18 -5.88
C ILE A 95 -5.04 12.31 -4.63
N MET A 96 -4.00 12.63 -3.86
CA MET A 96 -3.53 11.83 -2.71
C MET A 96 -4.56 11.64 -1.59
N VAL A 97 -5.59 12.50 -1.50
CA VAL A 97 -6.68 12.34 -0.53
C VAL A 97 -7.32 10.95 -0.60
N HIS A 98 -7.33 10.34 -1.79
CA HIS A 98 -7.95 9.05 -1.98
C HIS A 98 -7.16 7.88 -1.38
N VAL A 99 -5.89 8.06 -1.03
CA VAL A 99 -5.08 7.00 -0.39
C VAL A 99 -5.73 6.56 0.92
N HIS A 100 -6.12 7.53 1.75
CA HIS A 100 -6.81 7.21 3.00
C HIS A 100 -8.26 6.73 2.77
N THR A 101 -9.00 7.34 1.84
CA THR A 101 -10.40 6.93 1.60
C THR A 101 -10.50 5.51 1.04
N MET A 102 -9.58 5.12 0.14
CA MET A 102 -9.51 3.75 -0.38
C MET A 102 -9.11 2.76 0.71
N SER A 103 -8.13 3.10 1.56
CA SER A 103 -7.76 2.29 2.72
C SER A 103 -8.98 1.99 3.61
N ARG A 104 -9.76 3.04 3.95
CA ARG A 104 -11.00 2.87 4.73
C ARG A 104 -12.04 2.01 4.00
N PHE A 105 -12.15 2.16 2.68
CA PHE A 105 -13.09 1.36 1.90
C PHE A 105 -12.70 -0.12 1.86
N ILE A 106 -11.41 -0.42 1.72
CA ILE A 106 -10.88 -1.80 1.81
C ILE A 106 -11.19 -2.38 3.19
N LYS A 107 -10.87 -1.65 4.27
CA LYS A 107 -11.16 -2.08 5.65
C LYS A 107 -12.65 -2.24 5.94
N TRP A 108 -13.52 -1.48 5.28
CA TRP A 108 -14.97 -1.63 5.40
C TRP A 108 -15.50 -2.91 4.73
N MET A 109 -14.84 -3.39 3.67
CA MET A 109 -15.20 -4.65 3.03
C MET A 109 -14.75 -5.90 3.82
N ILE A 110 -13.79 -5.73 4.74
CA ILE A 110 -13.19 -6.79 5.57
C ILE A 110 -14.02 -7.01 6.84
#